data_AF-A0A9Q1IBG1-F1
#
_entry.id   AF-A0A9Q1IBG1-F1
#
_cell.length_a   1.000
_cell.length_b   1.000
_cell.length_c   1.000
_cell.angle_alpha   90.00
_cell.angle_beta   90.00
_cell.angle_gamma   90.00
#
_symmetry.space_group_name_H-M   'P 1'
#
loop_
_entity.id
_entity.type
_entity.pdbx_description
1 polymer ?
#
loop_
_entity_poly.entity_id
_entity_poly.type
_entity_poly.pdbx_seq_one_letter_code
_entity_poly.pdbx_strand_id
1 'polypeptide(L)'
;MDRIQLHTFGLARYTYILLTSLRHSNGKPLARTYCDTDYKDPSVQGAILNFNLLDSQGTFVGYSQVEKLASLFNIQLRTGCFCNIGACQFYLGITNEAVKSNLQVRTLGKNNS
;
A
#
# COMPACT_ATOMS: atom_id res chain seq x y z
N MET A 1 -9.55 -3.48 -22.97
CA MET A 1 -9.14 -3.29 -21.56
C MET A 1 -7.88 -2.44 -21.46
N ASP A 2 -7.02 -2.43 -22.48
CA ASP A 2 -5.71 -1.76 -22.49
C ASP A 2 -5.75 -0.26 -22.21
N ARG A 3 -6.76 0.46 -22.75
CA ARG A 3 -6.92 1.90 -22.49
C ARG A 3 -7.15 2.20 -20.99
N ILE A 4 -7.92 1.37 -20.30
CA ILE A 4 -8.19 1.54 -18.86
C ILE A 4 -6.91 1.24 -18.06
N GLN A 5 -6.21 0.17 -18.41
CA GLN A 5 -4.93 -0.19 -17.78
C GLN A 5 -3.90 0.92 -17.94
N LEU A 6 -3.65 1.39 -19.17
CA LEU A 6 -2.69 2.46 -19.45
C LEU A 6 -3.05 3.75 -18.72
N HIS A 7 -4.33 4.12 -18.70
CA HIS A 7 -4.79 5.32 -18.02
C HIS A 7 -4.59 5.25 -16.50
N THR A 8 -5.06 4.18 -15.88
CA THR A 8 -4.95 3.99 -14.41
C THR A 8 -3.50 3.80 -13.97
N PHE A 9 -2.68 3.10 -14.77
CA PHE A 9 -1.24 3.03 -14.57
C PHE A 9 -0.58 4.41 -14.68
N GLY A 10 -0.96 5.22 -15.66
CA GLY A 10 -0.46 6.59 -15.81
C GLY A 10 -0.70 7.44 -14.56
N LEU A 11 -1.91 7.36 -13.99
CA LEU A 11 -2.25 8.04 -12.74
C LEU A 11 -1.42 7.53 -11.55
N ALA A 12 -1.26 6.21 -11.42
CA ALA A 12 -0.47 5.62 -10.36
C ALA A 12 1.01 6.02 -10.46
N ARG A 13 1.59 5.96 -11.67
CA ARG A 13 2.95 6.39 -11.96
C ARG A 13 3.16 7.88 -11.66
N TYR A 14 2.24 8.73 -12.10
CA TYR A 14 2.30 10.17 -11.82
C TYR A 14 2.29 10.45 -10.32
N THR A 15 1.38 9.80 -9.59
CA THR A 15 1.26 9.93 -8.13
C THR A 15 2.52 9.42 -7.43
N TYR A 16 3.07 8.28 -7.87
CA TYR A 16 4.32 7.73 -7.34
C TYR A 16 5.50 8.71 -7.51
N ILE A 17 5.68 9.29 -8.69
CA ILE A 17 6.76 10.26 -8.96
C ILE A 17 6.61 11.49 -8.07
N LEU A 18 5.41 12.07 -7.99
CA LEU A 18 5.18 13.22 -7.13
C LEU A 18 5.47 12.88 -5.65
N LEU A 19 4.85 11.82 -5.14
CA LEU A 19 4.94 11.44 -3.75
C LEU A 19 6.39 11.15 -3.32
N THR A 20 7.17 10.49 -4.19
CA THR A 20 8.59 10.19 -3.95
C THR A 20 9.52 11.39 -4.14
N SER A 21 9.07 12.46 -4.81
CA SER A 21 9.81 13.73 -4.93
C SER A 21 9.57 14.68 -3.76
N LEU A 22 8.46 14.55 -3.02
CA LEU A 22 8.12 15.47 -1.93
C LEU A 22 9.12 15.37 -0.77
N ARG A 23 9.58 16.53 -0.31
CA ARG A 23 10.50 16.70 0.82
C ARG A 23 9.96 17.75 1.78
N HIS A 24 10.23 17.54 3.07
CA HIS A 24 10.09 18.57 4.09
C HIS A 24 11.12 19.68 3.88
N SER A 25 10.94 20.83 4.52
CA SER A 25 11.88 21.97 4.44
C SER A 25 13.30 21.64 4.87
N ASN A 26 13.47 20.59 5.69
CA ASN A 26 14.76 20.06 6.13
C ASN A 26 15.34 18.98 5.20
N GLY A 27 14.77 18.79 4.01
CA GLY A 27 15.24 17.83 3.01
C GLY A 27 14.88 16.37 3.28
N LYS A 28 14.20 16.04 4.38
CA LYS A 28 13.75 14.66 4.65
C LYS A 28 12.54 14.30 3.76
N PRO A 29 12.39 13.01 3.36
CA PRO A 29 11.25 12.57 2.57
C PRO A 29 9.93 12.72 3.31
N LEU A 30 8.87 13.12 2.59
CA LEU A 30 7.51 13.24 3.13
C LEU A 30 6.78 11.89 3.16
N ALA A 31 7.16 10.96 2.29
CA ALA A 31 6.51 9.66 2.20
C ALA A 31 7.52 8.53 2.02
N ARG A 32 7.14 7.36 2.51
CA ARG A 32 7.80 6.08 2.25
C ARG A 32 6.86 5.20 1.44
N THR A 33 7.21 4.90 0.19
CA THR A 33 6.44 4.00 -0.67
C THR A 33 6.87 2.56 -0.48
N TYR A 34 5.94 1.62 -0.66
CA TYR A 34 6.15 0.18 -0.59
C TYR A 34 5.79 -0.44 -1.95
N CYS A 35 6.80 -0.56 -2.81
CA CYS A 35 6.70 -1.18 -4.11
C CYS A 35 8.05 -1.77 -4.51
N ASP A 36 8.02 -2.91 -5.18
CA ASP A 36 9.23 -3.57 -5.71
C ASP A 36 9.57 -3.10 -7.13
N THR A 37 8.77 -2.18 -7.69
CA THR A 37 8.91 -1.61 -9.03
C THR A 37 8.99 -0.09 -8.99
N ASP A 38 9.43 0.50 -10.10
CA ASP A 38 9.54 1.94 -10.32
C ASP A 38 8.40 2.52 -11.19
N TYR A 39 7.28 1.79 -11.31
CA TYR A 39 6.13 2.15 -12.14
C TYR A 39 6.52 2.49 -13.59
N LYS A 40 7.43 1.73 -14.21
CA LYS A 40 7.77 1.87 -15.64
C LYS A 40 7.00 0.94 -16.57
N ASP A 41 6.58 -0.23 -16.07
CA ASP A 41 5.91 -1.25 -16.88
C ASP A 41 4.50 -1.59 -16.34
N PRO A 42 3.44 -1.30 -17.11
CA PRO A 42 2.06 -1.59 -16.72
C PRO A 42 1.70 -3.08 -16.72
N SER A 43 2.56 -3.98 -17.21
CA SER A 43 2.33 -5.44 -17.20
C SER A 43 2.68 -6.08 -15.86
N VAL A 44 3.56 -5.47 -15.08
CA VAL A 44 4.05 -5.99 -13.78
C VAL A 44 3.50 -5.21 -12.58
N GLN A 45 3.02 -3.98 -12.80
CA GLN A 45 2.54 -3.09 -11.75
C GLN A 45 1.16 -2.53 -12.10
N GLY A 46 0.20 -2.74 -11.19
CA GLY A 46 -1.15 -2.20 -11.31
C GLY A 46 -1.28 -0.77 -10.77
N ALA A 47 -2.52 -0.29 -10.72
CA ALA A 47 -2.86 1.07 -10.32
C ALA A 47 -2.84 1.34 -8.80
N ILE A 48 -2.37 0.39 -7.98
CA ILE A 48 -2.38 0.50 -6.51
C ILE A 48 -1.02 0.97 -6.02
N LEU A 49 -1.01 2.05 -5.22
CA LEU A 49 0.17 2.60 -4.56
C LEU A 49 0.06 2.47 -3.04
N ASN A 50 1.04 1.81 -2.41
CA ASN A 50 1.13 1.69 -0.96
C ASN A 50 2.19 2.64 -0.42
N PHE A 51 1.86 3.37 0.65
CA PHE A 51 2.79 4.30 1.27
C PHE A 51 2.44 4.59 2.73
N ASN A 52 3.40 5.12 3.46
CA ASN A 52 3.21 5.81 4.72
C ASN A 52 3.71 7.26 4.61
N LEU A 53 3.08 8.17 5.33
CA LEU A 53 3.56 9.56 5.46
C LEU A 53 4.50 9.69 6.65
N LEU A 54 5.47 10.58 6.50
CA LEU A 54 6.49 10.89 7.50
C LEU A 54 6.35 12.35 7.91
N ASP A 55 6.51 12.64 9.20
CA ASP A 55 6.64 14.01 9.69
C ASP A 55 8.02 14.59 9.37
N SER A 56 8.24 15.86 9.72
CA SER A 56 9.53 16.51 9.49
C SER A 56 10.69 15.87 10.28
N GLN A 57 10.42 15.09 11.32
CA GLN A 57 11.45 14.34 12.03
C GLN A 57 11.76 12.98 11.38
N GLY A 58 10.92 12.52 10.45
CA GLY A 58 11.01 11.20 9.82
C GLY A 58 10.20 10.12 10.54
N THR A 59 9.32 10.51 11.46
CA THR A 59 8.44 9.61 12.20
C THR A 59 7.18 9.34 11.39
N PHE A 60 6.64 8.13 11.47
CA PHE A 60 5.39 7.79 10.79
C PHE A 60 4.21 8.58 11.33
N VAL A 61 3.44 9.18 10.43
CA VAL A 61 2.13 9.76 10.74
C VAL A 61 1.10 8.64 10.80
N GLY A 62 0.27 8.63 11.84
CA GLY A 62 -0.74 7.59 12.03
C GLY A 62 -1.76 7.55 10.89
N TYR A 63 -2.03 6.36 10.34
CA TYR A 63 -2.92 6.19 9.18
C TYR A 63 -4.33 6.74 9.43
N SER A 64 -4.83 6.70 10.67
CA SER A 64 -6.16 7.19 11.02
C SER A 64 -6.27 8.72 10.92
N GLN A 65 -5.16 9.43 11.17
CA GLN A 65 -5.08 10.88 10.96
C GLN A 65 -5.06 11.19 9.46
N VAL A 66 -4.26 10.45 8.69
CA VAL A 66 -4.17 10.62 7.23
C VAL A 66 -5.51 10.36 6.56
N GLU A 67 -6.22 9.30 6.96
CA GLU A 67 -7.56 8.97 6.47
C GLU A 67 -8.58 10.07 6.74
N LYS A 68 -8.62 10.58 7.99
CA LYS A 68 -9.53 11.66 8.37
C LYS A 68 -9.25 12.94 7.59
N LEU A 69 -7.97 13.28 7.35
CA LEU A 69 -7.62 14.45 6.55
C LEU A 69 -8.01 14.23 5.09
N ALA A 70 -7.70 13.07 4.52
CA ALA A 70 -8.03 12.74 3.14
C ALA A 70 -9.56 12.77 2.88
N SER A 71 -10.37 12.30 3.84
CA SER A 71 -11.82 12.29 3.69
C SER A 71 -12.43 13.70 3.65
N LEU A 72 -11.82 14.70 4.30
CA LEU A 72 -12.21 16.10 4.17
C LEU A 72 -12.04 16.65 2.74
N PHE A 73 -11.16 16.01 1.95
CA PHE A 73 -10.93 16.34 0.54
C PHE A 73 -11.59 15.34 -0.41
N ASN A 74 -12.56 14.56 0.06
CA ASN A 74 -13.25 13.51 -0.71
C ASN A 74 -12.31 12.43 -1.27
N ILE A 75 -11.15 12.21 -0.63
CA ILE A 75 -10.21 11.15 -0.99
C ILE A 75 -10.42 9.98 -0.01
N GLN A 76 -10.82 8.83 -0.56
CA GLN A 76 -10.98 7.60 0.22
C GLN A 76 -9.70 6.77 0.14
N LEU A 77 -9.09 6.53 1.29
CA LEU A 77 -7.89 5.70 1.43
C LEU A 77 -8.25 4.34 2.03
N ARG A 78 -7.62 3.28 1.54
CA ARG A 78 -7.65 1.97 2.19
C ARG A 78 -6.56 1.94 3.25
N THR A 79 -6.93 2.02 4.52
CA THR A 79 -5.99 2.12 5.66
C THR A 79 -6.02 0.89 6.58
N GLY A 80 -5.03 0.79 7.48
CA GLY A 80 -4.90 -0.29 8.47
C GLY A 80 -4.01 -1.46 8.03
N CYS A 81 -3.58 -2.31 8.96
CA CYS A 81 -2.62 -3.40 8.67
C CYS A 81 -3.12 -4.43 7.63
N PHE A 82 -4.43 -4.52 7.40
CA PHE A 82 -5.00 -5.45 6.42
C PHE A 82 -5.33 -4.79 5.07
N CYS A 83 -4.95 -3.53 4.85
CA CYS A 83 -5.20 -2.84 3.58
C CYS A 83 -4.38 -3.43 2.43
N ASN A 84 -3.21 -4.02 2.75
CA ASN A 84 -2.37 -4.81 1.86
C ASN A 84 -1.77 -5.98 2.66
N ILE A 85 -2.47 -7.12 2.68
CA ILE A 85 -2.13 -8.30 3.51
C ILE A 85 -0.72 -8.84 3.20
N GLY A 86 -0.27 -8.74 1.94
CA GLY A 86 1.08 -9.16 1.55
C GLY A 86 2.19 -8.37 2.23
N ALA A 87 1.98 -7.07 2.46
CA ALA A 87 2.94 -6.21 3.15
C ALA A 87 2.97 -6.45 4.67
N CYS A 88 1.81 -6.67 5.31
CA CYS A 88 1.78 -7.01 6.75
C CYS A 88 2.33 -8.43 7.02
N GLN A 89 2.14 -9.41 6.13
CA GLN A 89 2.77 -10.74 6.27
C GLN A 89 4.31 -10.68 6.21
N PHE A 90 4.85 -9.91 5.26
CA PHE A 90 6.29 -9.71 5.13
C PHE A 90 6.90 -9.02 6.36
N TYR A 91 6.25 -7.97 6.87
CA TYR A 91 6.77 -7.22 8.03
C TYR A 91 6.59 -7.96 9.38
N LEU A 92 5.59 -8.85 9.48
CA LEU A 92 5.37 -9.70 10.66
C LEU A 92 6.16 -11.03 10.61
N GLY A 93 6.95 -11.28 9.56
CA GLY A 93 7.72 -12.51 9.40
C GLY A 93 6.85 -13.76 9.21
N ILE A 94 5.60 -13.61 8.78
CA ILE A 94 4.69 -14.73 8.56
C ILE A 94 5.01 -15.33 7.18
N THR A 95 5.58 -16.53 7.18
CA THR A 95 5.95 -17.23 5.94
C THR A 95 4.72 -17.66 5.15
N ASN A 96 4.84 -17.75 3.83
CA ASN A 96 3.76 -18.20 2.95
C ASN A 96 3.23 -19.58 3.34
N GLU A 97 4.08 -20.43 3.91
CA GLU A 97 3.74 -21.76 4.43
C GLU A 97 2.81 -21.67 5.65
N ALA A 98 3.07 -20.73 6.57
CA ALA A 98 2.20 -20.48 7.72
C ALA A 98 0.83 -19.93 7.31
N VAL A 99 0.77 -19.13 6.24
CA VAL A 99 -0.51 -18.64 5.69
C VAL A 99 -1.31 -19.78 5.07
N LYS A 100 -0.66 -20.65 4.28
CA LYS A 100 -1.29 -21.82 3.64
C LYS A 100 -1.79 -22.84 4.66
N SER A 101 -1.03 -23.13 5.72
CA SER A 101 -1.43 -24.11 6.74
C SER A 101 -2.68 -23.64 7.50
N ASN A 102 -2.74 -22.37 7.91
CA ASN A 102 -3.91 -21.81 8.60
C ASN A 102 -5.17 -21.75 7.71
N LEU A 103 -5.01 -21.54 6.40
CA LEU A 103 -6.12 -21.60 5.45
C LEU A 103 -6.65 -23.03 5.27
N GLN A 104 -5.78 -24.04 5.23
CA GLN A 104 -6.18 -25.45 5.14
C GLN A 104 -6.91 -25.93 6.40
N VAL A 105 -6.43 -25.54 7.59
CA VAL A 105 -7.09 -25.87 8.87
C VAL A 105 -8.53 -25.31 8.91
N ARG A 106 -8.76 -24.11 8.34
CA ARG A 106 -10.10 -23.51 8.29
C ARG A 106 -11.05 -24.21 7.29
N THR A 107 -10.55 -24.86 6.26
CA THR A 107 -11.37 -25.64 5.32
C THR A 107 -11.74 -27.01 5.91
N LEU A 108 -10.87 -27.61 6.72
CA LEU A 108 -11.13 -28.89 7.39
C LEU A 108 -12.10 -28.76 8.59
N GLY A 109 -12.20 -27.58 9.20
CA GLY A 109 -13.11 -27.31 10.32
C GLY A 109 -14.59 -27.12 9.95
N LYS A 110 -14.97 -27.19 8.66
CA LYS A 110 -16.37 -27.05 8.21
C LYS A 110 -17.11 -28.37 7.93
N ASN A 111 -16.49 -29.53 8.18
CA ASN A 111 -17.11 -30.83 7.92
C ASN A 111 -17.52 -31.61 9.18
N ASN A 112 -17.54 -31.00 10.37
CA ASN A 112 -18.02 -31.64 11.60
C ASN A 112 -19.08 -30.78 12.31
N SER A 113 -20.23 -30.56 11.65
CA SER A 113 -21.47 -30.10 12.28
C SER A 113 -22.65 -30.85 11.69
#